data_AF-A0A7W0LQ64-F1
#
_entry.id   AF-A0A7W0LQ64-F1
#
_cell.length_a   1.000
_cell.length_b   1.000
_cell.length_c   1.000
_cell.angle_alpha   90.00
_cell.angle_beta   90.00
_cell.angle_gamma   90.00
#
_symmetry.space_group_name_H-M   'P 1'
#
loop_
_entity.id
_entity.type
_entity.pdbx_description
1 polymer ?
#
loop_
_entity_poly.entity_id
_entity_poly.type
_entity_poly.pdbx_seq_one_letter_code
_entity_poly.pdbx_strand_id
1 'polypeptide(L)' 'MDERKAAILRAVVEEYIDTAEPVGSGHVARREGVAVSAATVRNEMAALEHEGYLRQPHTSAGRVPTDRGYRFFVDTLV' A
#
# COMPACT_ATOMS: atom_id res chain seq x y z
N MET A 1 -8.32 5.76 -9.33
CA MET A 1 -7.81 4.57 -8.63
C MET A 1 -8.46 3.35 -9.25
N ASP A 2 -7.70 2.31 -9.59
CA ASP A 2 -8.29 1.02 -9.97
C ASP A 2 -8.52 0.15 -8.71
N GLU A 3 -9.33 -0.90 -8.84
CA GLU A 3 -9.72 -1.77 -7.73
C GLU A 3 -8.51 -2.47 -7.07
N ARG A 4 -7.51 -2.84 -7.87
CA ARG A 4 -6.30 -3.51 -7.38
C ARG A 4 -5.41 -2.57 -6.58
N LYS A 5 -5.14 -1.38 -7.10
CA LYS A 5 -4.41 -0.32 -6.42
C LYS A 5 -5.11 0.10 -5.13
N ALA A 6 -6.44 0.16 -5.14
CA ALA A 6 -7.22 0.43 -3.94
C ALA A 6 -7.04 -0.69 -2.90
N ALA A 7 -7.13 -1.97 -3.31
CA ALA A 7 -6.90 -3.11 -2.41
C ALA A 7 -5.48 -3.14 -1.84
N ILE A 8 -4.47 -2.84 -2.68
CA ILE A 8 -3.06 -2.75 -2.26
C ILE A 8 -2.84 -1.60 -1.29
N LEU A 9 -3.38 -0.41 -1.59
CA LEU A 9 -3.29 0.75 -0.70
C LEU A 9 -3.94 0.45 0.64
N ARG A 10 -5.14 -0.16 0.64
CA ARG A 10 -5.84 -0.60 1.85
C ARG A 10 -4.99 -1.55 2.69
N ALA A 11 -4.45 -2.60 2.08
CA ALA A 11 -3.59 -3.56 2.75
C ALA A 11 -2.33 -2.93 3.35
N VAL A 12 -1.73 -1.94 2.67
CA VAL A 12 -0.59 -1.19 3.20
C VAL A 12 -0.98 -0.32 4.39
N VAL A 13 -2.12 0.38 4.31
CA VAL A 13 -2.59 1.25 5.40
C VAL A 13 -2.92 0.44 6.65
N GLU A 14 -3.68 -0.65 6.50
CA GLU A 14 -4.01 -1.56 7.61
C GLU A 14 -2.75 -2.10 8.29
N GLU A 15 -1.82 -2.67 7.50
CA GLU A 15 -0.57 -3.22 8.04
C GLU A 15 0.27 -2.15 8.75
N TYR A 16 0.34 -0.94 8.20
CA TYR A 16 1.10 0.14 8.81
C TYR A 16 0.45 0.65 10.10
N ILE A 17 -0.89 0.67 10.18
CA ILE A 17 -1.60 1.01 11.42
C ILE A 17 -1.30 -0.03 12.52
N ASP A 18 -1.27 -1.31 12.15
CA ASP A 18 -1.04 -2.40 13.10
C ASP A 18 0.41 -2.47 13.59
N THR A 19 1.38 -2.20 12.72
CA THR A 19 2.81 -2.45 12.98
C THR A 19 3.64 -1.19 13.21
N ALA A 20 3.21 -0.05 12.68
CA ALA A 20 4.00 1.18 12.53
C ALA A 20 5.33 0.97 11.76
N GLU A 21 5.43 -0.08 10.94
CA GLU A 21 6.63 -0.42 10.16
C GLU A 21 6.41 -0.26 8.64
N PRO A 22 7.42 0.17 7.85
CA PRO A 22 7.31 0.26 6.41
C PRO A 22 6.92 -1.08 5.75
N VAL A 23 5.85 -1.07 4.97
CA VAL A 23 5.22 -2.29 4.49
C VAL A 23 5.88 -2.78 3.19
N GLY A 24 6.34 -4.02 3.19
CA GLY A 24 6.93 -4.68 2.02
C GLY A 24 5.89 -5.31 1.09
N SER A 25 6.19 -5.36 -0.21
CA SER A 25 5.29 -5.95 -1.21
C SER A 25 5.01 -7.44 -0.98
N GLY A 26 5.95 -8.17 -0.36
CA GLY A 26 5.76 -9.57 0.01
C GLY A 26 4.75 -9.79 1.13
N HIS A 27 4.59 -8.83 2.05
CA HIS A 27 3.54 -8.88 3.07
C HIS A 27 2.17 -8.61 2.45
N VAL A 28 2.08 -7.57 1.63
CA VAL A 28 0.82 -7.20 0.94
C VAL A 28 0.34 -8.29 -0.01
N ALA A 29 1.24 -8.96 -0.73
CA ALA A 29 0.88 -10.06 -1.64
C ALA A 29 0.30 -11.30 -0.94
N ARG A 30 0.40 -11.38 0.40
CA ARG A 30 -0.20 -12.46 1.22
C ARG A 30 -1.53 -12.06 1.85
N ARG A 31 -1.96 -10.80 1.74
CA ARG A 31 -3.24 -10.34 2.27
C ARG A 31 -4.39 -10.84 1.40
N GLU A 32 -5.48 -11.24 2.06
CA GLU A 32 -6.75 -11.58 1.41
C GLU A 32 -7.22 -10.41 0.52
N GLY A 33 -7.60 -10.71 -0.71
CA GLY A 33 -8.00 -9.72 -1.72
C GLY A 33 -6.88 -9.16 -2.61
N VAL A 34 -5.61 -9.51 -2.37
CA VAL A 34 -4.49 -9.17 -3.26
C VAL A 34 -4.00 -10.44 -3.97
N ALA A 35 -4.71 -10.83 -5.04
CA ALA A 35 -4.42 -12.05 -5.81
C ALA A 35 -3.34 -11.85 -6.89
N VAL A 36 -2.20 -11.24 -6.55
CA VAL A 36 -1.10 -10.96 -7.48
C VAL A 36 0.27 -11.19 -6.86
N SER A 37 1.29 -11.39 -7.71
CA SER A 37 2.66 -11.64 -7.26
C SER A 37 3.26 -10.45 -6.49
N ALA A 38 4.23 -10.72 -5.60
CA ALA A 38 4.96 -9.67 -4.88
C ALA A 38 5.70 -8.68 -5.81
N ALA A 39 6.08 -9.11 -7.02
CA ALA A 39 6.67 -8.26 -8.04
C ALA A 39 5.63 -7.29 -8.63
N THR A 40 4.43 -7.80 -8.94
CA THR A 40 3.29 -6.98 -9.38
C THR A 40 2.92 -5.96 -8.30
N VAL A 41 2.79 -6.40 -7.05
CA VAL A 41 2.50 -5.51 -5.91
C VAL A 41 3.57 -4.43 -5.77
N ARG A 42 4.85 -4.77 -5.92
CA ARG A 42 5.93 -3.78 -5.86
C ARG A 42 5.76 -2.68 -6.92
N ASN A 43 5.36 -3.04 -8.14
CA ASN A 43 5.12 -2.10 -9.22
C ASN A 43 3.90 -1.21 -8.93
N GLU A 44 2.81 -1.79 -8.43
CA GLU A 44 1.62 -1.00 -8.06
C GLU A 44 1.90 -0.07 -6.88
N MET A 45 2.68 -0.50 -5.89
CA MET A 45 3.11 0.35 -4.78
C MET A 45 4.01 1.50 -5.26
N ALA A 46 4.83 1.29 -6.29
CA ALA A 46 5.62 2.36 -6.91
C ALA A 46 4.73 3.35 -7.69
N ALA A 47 3.68 2.86 -8.36
CA ALA A 47 2.69 3.73 -8.99
C ALA A 47 1.93 4.57 -7.95
N LEU A 48 1.48 3.94 -6.86
CA LEU A 48 0.82 4.63 -5.74
C LEU A 48 1.72 5.67 -5.07
N GLU A 49 3.04 5.41 -5.02
CA GLU A 49 4.02 6.37 -4.56
C GLU A 49 4.15 7.57 -5.52
N HIS A 50 4.23 7.32 -6.82
CA HIS A 50 4.24 8.39 -7.81
C HIS A 50 2.96 9.25 -7.79
N GLU A 51 1.82 8.62 -7.51
CA GLU A 51 0.51 9.27 -7.34
C GLU A 51 0.36 10.00 -5.98
N GLY A 52 1.31 9.81 -5.06
CA GLY A 52 1.40 10.48 -3.76
C GLY A 52 0.56 9.85 -2.64
N TYR A 53 0.06 8.62 -2.82
CA TYR A 53 -0.66 7.88 -1.77
C TYR A 53 0.28 7.14 -0.82
N LEU A 54 1.43 6.73 -1.33
CA LEU A 54 2.49 6.07 -0.57
C LEU A 54 3.78 6.89 -0.67
N ARG A 55 4.73 6.60 0.20
CA ARG A 55 6.12 7.06 0.06
C ARG A 55 7.08 6.00 0.55
N GLN A 56 8.28 5.95 -0.02
CA GLN A 56 9.38 5.13 0.47
C GLN A 56 10.29 5.96 1.41
N PRO A 57 10.38 5.65 2.71
CA PRO A 57 11.22 6.42 3.64
C PRO A 57 12.73 6.34 3.32
N HIS A 58 13.19 5.16 2.87
CA HIS A 58 14.58 4.87 2.52
C HIS A 58 14.62 3.92 1.33
N THR A 59 15.68 3.96 0.51
CA THR A 59 15.81 3.19 -0.74
C THR A 59 15.57 1.68 -0.60
N SER A 60 15.85 1.10 0.57
CA SER A 60 15.63 -0.33 0.88
C SER A 60 14.33 -0.63 1.63
N ALA A 61 13.65 0.38 2.17
CA ALA A 61 12.48 0.21 3.02
C ALA A 61 11.24 -0.16 2.21
N GLY A 62 10.24 -0.71 2.90
CA GLY A 62 8.86 -0.78 2.41
C GLY A 62 8.26 0.60 2.18
N ARG A 63 6.95 0.65 1.95
CA ARG A 63 6.23 1.93 1.75
C ARG A 63 5.41 2.23 2.99
N VAL A 64 5.23 3.52 3.24
CA VAL A 64 4.35 4.02 4.29
C VAL A 64 3.24 4.87 3.67
N PRO A 65 2.02 4.87 4.23
CA PRO A 65 0.97 5.76 3.78
C PRO A 65 1.33 7.23 3.96
N THR A 66 0.89 8.07 3.03
CA THR A 66 0.87 9.53 3.20
C THR A 66 -0.48 9.97 3.76
N ASP A 67 -0.62 11.24 4.10
CA ASP A 67 -1.91 11.83 4.51
C ASP A 67 -3.00 11.60 3.44
N ARG A 68 -2.62 11.67 2.16
CA ARG A 68 -3.52 11.36 1.04
C ARG A 68 -3.89 9.88 1.02
N GLY A 69 -2.93 8.99 1.28
CA GLY A 69 -3.16 7.55 1.42
C GLY A 69 -4.18 7.23 2.51
N TYR A 70 -4.00 7.80 3.70
CA TYR A 70 -4.95 7.67 4.80
C TYR A 70 -6.32 8.24 4.46
N ARG A 71 -6.37 9.41 3.83
CA ARG A 71 -7.65 10.04 3.49
C ARG A 71 -8.46 9.16 2.54
N PHE A 72 -7.82 8.64 1.49
CA PHE A 72 -8.46 7.70 0.58
C PHE A 72 -8.95 6.45 1.30
N PHE A 73 -8.12 5.85 2.15
CA PHE A 73 -8.50 4.68 2.94
C PHE A 73 -9.76 4.93 3.76
N VAL A 74 -9.81 6.02 4.53
CA VAL A 74 -10.98 6.39 5.36
C VAL A 74 -12.22 6.62 4.52
N ASP A 75 -12.09 7.32 3.39
CA ASP A 75 -13.23 7.61 2.49
C ASP A 75 -13.80 6.31 1.84
N THR A 76 -13.07 5.19 1.89
CA THR A 76 -13.50 3.89 1.35
C THR A 76 -14.04 2.90 2.38
N LEU A 77 -14.11 3.24 3.67
CA LEU A 77 -14.59 2.36 4.76
C LEU A 77 -16.13 2.25 4.86
N VAL A 78 -16.84 2.44 3.74
CA VAL A 78 -18.32 2.51 3.70
C VAL A 78 -18.97 1.14 3.74
#